data_AF-A0A951EXD0-F1
#
_entry.id   AF-A0A951EXD0-F1
#
_cell.length_a   1.000
_cell.length_b   1.000
_cell.length_c   1.000
_cell.angle_alpha   90.00
_cell.angle_beta   90.00
_cell.angle_gamma   90.00
#
_symmetry.space_group_name_H-M   'P 1'
#
loop_
_entity.id
_entity.type
_entity.pdbx_description
1 polymer ?
#
loop_
_entity_poly.entity_id
_entity_poly.type
_entity_poly.pdbx_seq_one_letter_code
_entity_poly.pdbx_strand_id
1 'polypeptide(L)' 'MELDRRAFFLSVGGAAALSLMDSEAKADALEHHMMMQFQAAAAIPGTGGTQKFPTVAEIDAQIETRPARRGVGNLFT' A
#
# COMPACT_ATOMS: atom_id res chain seq x y z
N MET A 1 9.96 1.55 1.47
CA MET A 1 9.28 2.64 0.76
C MET A 1 10.32 3.74 0.60
N GLU A 2 10.80 4.00 -0.61
CA GLU A 2 11.69 5.14 -0.85
C GLU A 2 10.84 6.41 -0.98
N LEU A 3 11.22 7.47 -0.27
CA LEU A 3 10.56 8.76 -0.35
C LEU A 3 11.33 9.66 -1.32
N ASP A 4 10.67 10.10 -2.40
CA ASP A 4 11.20 11.21 -3.20
C ASP A 4 11.08 12.52 -2.42
N ARG A 5 12.20 12.95 -1.83
CA ARG A 5 12.30 14.17 -1.02
C ARG A 5 11.95 15.42 -1.83
N ARG A 6 12.23 15.44 -3.14
CA ARG A 6 11.94 16.60 -3.98
C ARG A 6 10.44 16.69 -4.23
N ALA A 7 9.80 15.56 -4.53
CA ALA A 7 8.35 15.49 -4.67
C ALA A 7 7.63 15.90 -3.38
N PHE A 8 8.13 15.44 -2.22
CA PHE A 8 7.60 15.85 -0.92
C PHE A 8 7.72 17.36 -0.69
N PHE A 9 8.92 17.93 -0.90
CA PHE A 9 9.12 19.36 -0.73
C PHE A 9 8.21 20.18 -1.65
N LEU A 10 8.04 19.76 -2.91
CA LEU A 10 7.10 20.41 -3.83
C LEU A 10 5.65 20.32 -3.33
N SER A 11 5.23 19.19 -2.78
CA SER A 11 3.87 18.98 -2.27
C SER A 11 3.50 19.91 -1.10
N VAL A 12 4.49 20.34 -0.33
CA VAL A 12 4.31 21.21 0.85
C VAL A 12 4.51 22.70 0.50
N GLY A 13 4.94 23.03 -0.73
CA GLY A 13 5.23 24.41 -1.16
C GLY A 13 6.69 24.82 -1.06
N GLY A 14 7.60 23.85 -0.91
CA GLY A 14 9.05 24.02 -0.94
C GLY A 14 9.72 23.90 0.44
N ALA A 15 11.06 23.90 0.43
CA ALA A 15 11.85 23.76 1.65
C ALA A 15 11.67 24.93 2.64
N ALA A 16 11.37 26.13 2.13
CA ALA A 16 11.11 27.31 2.97
C ALA A 16 9.84 27.13 3.81
N ALA A 17 8.76 26.61 3.21
CA ALA A 17 7.50 26.33 3.93
C ALA A 17 7.72 25.31 5.07
N LEU A 18 8.47 24.24 4.80
CA LEU A 18 8.85 23.26 5.82
C LEU A 18 9.72 23.85 6.91
N SER A 19 10.62 24.79 6.61
CA SER A 19 11.46 25.40 7.65
C SER A 19 10.67 26.21 8.68
N LEU A 20 9.51 26.74 8.28
CA LEU A 20 8.60 27.51 9.13
C LEU A 20 7.65 26.61 9.95
N MET A 21 7.53 25.32 9.60
CA MET A 21 6.68 24.37 10.33
C MET A 21 7.35 23.86 11.60
N ASP A 22 6.55 23.65 12.65
CA ASP A 22 6.97 22.91 13.83
C ASP A 22 7.15 21.40 13.52
N SER A 23 7.61 20.64 14.50
CA SER A 23 7.88 19.20 14.33
C SER A 23 6.62 18.38 14.09
N GLU A 24 5.49 18.75 14.68
CA GLU A 24 4.23 18.03 14.55
C GLU A 24 3.63 18.27 13.16
N ALA A 25 3.57 19.53 12.72
CA ALA A 25 3.10 19.89 11.39
C ALA A 25 3.95 19.25 10.28
N LYS A 26 5.27 19.09 10.50
CA LYS A 26 6.14 18.33 9.59
C LYS A 26 5.78 16.86 9.54
N ALA A 27 5.50 16.25 10.68
CA ALA A 27 5.13 14.84 10.77
C ALA A 27 3.77 14.58 10.08
N ASP A 28 2.77 15.42 10.35
CA ASP A 28 1.46 15.35 9.72
C ASP A 28 1.54 15.51 8.19
N ALA A 29 2.31 16.50 7.71
CA ALA A 29 2.50 16.71 6.28
C ALA A 29 3.17 15.50 5.61
N LEU A 30 4.16 14.90 6.29
CA LEU A 30 4.83 13.69 5.81
C LEU A 30 3.87 12.50 5.75
N GLU A 31 3.10 12.27 6.83
CA GLU A 31 2.13 11.18 6.90
C GLU A 31 1.08 11.33 5.80
N HIS A 32 0.52 12.53 5.65
CA HIS A 32 -0.47 12.81 4.61
C HIS A 32 0.09 12.54 3.21
N HIS A 33 1.32 12.99 2.93
CA HIS A 33 1.96 12.75 1.64
C HIS A 33 2.19 11.26 1.37
N MET A 34 2.66 10.50 2.37
CA MET A 34 2.87 9.06 2.25
C MET A 34 1.56 8.30 2.06
N MET A 35 0.49 8.72 2.74
CA MET A 35 -0.84 8.14 2.58
C MET A 35 -1.37 8.37 1.16
N MET A 36 -1.19 9.57 0.60
CA MET A 36 -1.57 9.88 -0.77
C MET A 36 -0.79 9.04 -1.79
N GLN A 37 0.52 8.86 -1.60
CA GLN A 37 1.31 7.97 -2.45
C GLN A 37 0.85 6.51 -2.35
N PHE A 38 0.53 6.04 -1.14
CA PHE A 38 0.00 4.70 -0.95
C PHE A 38 -1.35 4.52 -1.64
N GLN A 39 -2.27 5.49 -1.50
CA GLN A 39 -3.56 5.46 -2.20
C GLN A 39 -3.40 5.46 -3.72
N ALA A 40 -2.48 6.25 -4.25
CA ALA A 40 -2.18 6.27 -5.68
C ALA A 40 -1.62 4.92 -6.17
N ALA A 41 -0.69 4.32 -5.43
CA ALA A 41 -0.15 2.99 -5.72
C ALA A 41 -1.20 1.87 -5.53
N ALA A 42 -2.13 2.07 -4.60
CA ALA A 42 -3.26 1.19 -4.35
C ALA A 42 -4.35 1.29 -5.44
N ALA A 43 -4.47 2.43 -6.11
CA ALA A 43 -5.37 2.59 -7.24
C ALA A 43 -4.87 1.89 -8.52
N ILE A 44 -3.58 1.50 -8.57
CA ILE A 44 -3.02 0.72 -9.68
C ILE A 44 -3.39 -0.76 -9.50
N PRO A 45 -4.14 -1.37 -10.44
CA PRO A 45 -4.51 -2.78 -10.36
C PRO A 45 -3.25 -3.67 -10.33
N GLY A 46 -3.10 -4.47 -9.28
CA GLY A 46 -2.04 -5.48 -9.17
C GLY A 46 -0.83 -5.12 -8.30
N THR A 47 -0.70 -3.88 -7.80
CA THR A 47 0.46 -3.47 -6.97
C THR A 47 0.18 -3.31 -5.47
N GLY A 48 -1.03 -3.61 -5.01
CA GLY A 48 -1.33 -3.70 -3.56
C GLY A 48 -2.52 -2.89 -3.07
N GLY A 49 -3.34 -2.31 -3.96
CA GLY A 49 -4.64 -1.80 -3.57
C GLY A 49 -5.77 -2.44 -4.35
N THR A 50 -6.87 -2.60 -3.62
CA THR A 50 -8.09 -3.25 -4.07
C THR A 50 -7.81 -4.53 -4.87
N GLN A 51 -7.00 -5.44 -4.32
CA GLN A 51 -7.17 -6.83 -4.75
C GLN A 51 -8.62 -7.17 -4.41
N LYS A 52 -9.46 -7.31 -5.43
CA LYS A 52 -10.82 -7.79 -5.24
C LYS A 52 -10.66 -9.17 -4.61
N PHE A 53 -10.88 -9.23 -3.30
CA PHE A 53 -10.87 -10.49 -2.61
C PHE A 53 -11.96 -11.34 -3.27
N PRO A 54 -11.63 -12.58 -3.68
CA PRO A 54 -12.63 -13.43 -4.31
C PRO A 54 -13.76 -13.64 -3.32
N THR A 55 -14.99 -13.47 -3.82
CA THR A 55 -16.21 -13.84 -3.11
C THR A 55 -16.23 -15.34 -2.84
N VAL A 56 -17.06 -15.79 -1.89
CA VAL A 56 -17.19 -17.23 -1.58
C VAL A 56 -17.49 -18.05 -2.84
N ALA A 57 -18.41 -17.57 -3.70
CA ALA A 57 -18.73 -18.25 -4.95
C ALA A 57 -17.55 -18.32 -5.93
N GLU A 58 -16.73 -17.27 -6.02
CA GLU A 58 -15.52 -17.26 -6.85
C GLU A 58 -14.43 -18.18 -6.28
N ILE A 59 -14.37 -18.37 -4.95
CA ILE A 59 -13.47 -19.33 -4.29
C ILE A 59 -13.91 -20.76 -4.58
N ASP A 60 -15.21 -21.07 -4.44
CA ASP A 60 -15.75 -22.42 -4.66
C ASP A 60 -15.50 -22.90 -6.09
N ALA A 61 -15.70 -22.03 -7.08
CA ALA A 61 -15.41 -22.32 -8.48
C ALA A 61 -13.91 -22.63 -8.76
N GLN A 62 -13.01 -22.16 -7.89
CA GLN A 62 -11.57 -22.36 -8.01
C GLN A 62 -11.06 -23.60 -7.27
N ILE A 63 -11.86 -24.30 -6.46
CA ILE A 63 -11.40 -25.44 -5.65
C ILE A 63 -10.77 -26.54 -6.52
N GLU A 64 -11.40 -26.89 -7.63
CA GLU A 64 -10.95 -28.00 -8.50
C GLU A 64 -9.78 -27.63 -9.42
N THR A 65 -9.56 -26.33 -9.65
CA THR A 65 -8.58 -25.84 -10.64
C THR A 65 -7.37 -25.18 -10.01
N ARG A 66 -7.48 -24.73 -8.76
CA ARG A 66 -6.42 -24.04 -8.05
C ARG A 66 -5.38 -25.05 -7.57
N PRO A 67 -4.08 -24.81 -7.84
CA PRO A 67 -3.03 -25.66 -7.29
C PRO A 67 -3.02 -25.51 -5.77
N ALA A 68 -3.46 -26.55 -5.06
CA ALA A 68 -3.32 -26.62 -3.62
C ALA A 68 -1.82 -26.68 -3.30
N ARG A 69 -1.32 -25.74 -2.48
CA ARG A 69 -0.02 -25.93 -1.84
C ARG A 69 -0.18 -27.15 -0.93
N ARG A 70 0.40 -28.28 -1.32
CA ARG A 70 0.57 -29.41 -0.39
C ARG A 70 1.32 -28.86 0.82
N GLY A 71 0.67 -28.85 1.97
CA GLY A 71 1.33 -28.50 3.22
C GLY A 71 2.59 -29.34 3.35
N VAL A 72 3.75 -28.71 3.43
CA VAL A 72 5.00 -29.42 3.65
C VAL A 72 5.07 -29.69 5.15
N GLY A 73 4.67 -30.88 5.56
CA GLY A 73 4.66 -31.29 6.97
C GLY A 73 3.61 -32.37 7.25
N ASN A 74 3.90 -33.26 8.20
CA ASN A 74 3.06 -34.39 8.61
C ASN A 74 1.81 -33.98 9.44
N LEU A 75 1.28 -32.77 9.25
CA LEU A 75 0.12 -32.31 10.02
C LEU A 75 -1.21 -32.94 9.56
N PHE A 76 -1.21 -33.55 8.38
CA PHE A 76 -2.37 -34.22 7.77
C PHE A 76 -2.06 -35.66 7.34
N THR A 77 -1.10 -36.31 7.99
CA THR A 77 -0.93 -37.77 7.94
C THR A 77 -1.72 -38.42 9.05
#